data_AF-A0A8J3RSW2-F1
#
_entry.id   AF-A0A8J3RSW2-F1
#
_cell.length_a   1.000
_cell.length_b   1.000
_cell.length_c   1.000
_cell.angle_alpha   90.00
_cell.angle_beta   90.00
_cell.angle_gamma   90.00
#
_symmetry.space_group_name_H-M   'P 1'
#
loop_
_entity.id
_entity.type
_entity.pdbx_description
1 polymer ?
#
loop_
_entity_poly.entity_id
_entity_poly.type
_entity_poly.pdbx_seq_one_letter_code
_entity_poly.pdbx_strand_id
1 'polypeptide(L)'
;MSVVHQPRVAWEGARAFVAAADSDAYWWLTDAVGRSLGAVYQLNLAETRLRLRREDAVFAETGAWRVRLEDLLRARPELAPLLVRLTAETSGRLLR
;
A
#
# COMPACT_ATOMS: atom_id res chain seq x y z
N MET A 1 -20.71 -6.18 14.71
CA MET A 1 -20.09 -6.17 13.36
C MET A 1 -19.31 -4.87 13.23
N SER A 2 -17.98 -4.91 13.17
CA SER A 2 -17.17 -3.70 13.03
C SER A 2 -17.29 -3.17 11.60
N VAL A 3 -17.84 -1.96 11.44
CA VAL A 3 -17.91 -1.29 10.14
C VAL A 3 -16.49 -0.91 9.74
N VAL A 4 -15.94 -1.56 8.71
CA VAL A 4 -14.62 -1.23 8.18
C VAL A 4 -14.69 0.12 7.47
N HIS A 5 -14.10 1.16 8.06
CA HIS A 5 -14.10 2.50 7.50
C HIS A 5 -13.09 2.57 6.33
N GLN A 6 -13.58 2.32 5.10
CA GLN A 6 -12.73 2.18 3.89
C GLN A 6 -11.74 3.34 3.67
N PRO A 7 -12.09 4.62 3.84
CA PRO A 7 -11.13 5.72 3.72
C PRO A 7 -9.95 5.60 4.69
N ARG A 8 -10.20 5.09 5.90
CA ARG A 8 -9.16 4.88 6.90
C ARG A 8 -8.25 3.72 6.48
N VAL A 9 -8.83 2.62 6.00
CA VAL A 9 -8.05 1.46 5.51
C VAL A 9 -7.14 1.87 4.35
N ALA A 10 -7.66 2.62 3.39
CA ALA A 10 -6.87 3.12 2.27
C ALA A 10 -5.74 4.05 2.72
N TRP A 11 -6.01 4.95 3.66
CA TRP A 11 -4.98 5.84 4.22
C TRP A 11 -3.87 5.09 4.96
N GLU A 12 -4.23 4.17 5.86
CA GLU A 12 -3.24 3.36 6.59
C GLU A 12 -2.40 2.51 5.64
N GLY A 13 -3.04 1.88 4.66
CA GLY A 13 -2.35 1.09 3.63
C GLY A 13 -1.40 1.94 2.80
N ALA A 14 -1.81 3.15 2.39
CA ALA A 14 -0.97 4.05 1.60
C ALA A 14 0.32 4.42 2.35
N ARG A 15 0.20 4.81 3.62
CA ARG A 15 1.37 5.14 4.45
C ARG A 15 2.32 3.95 4.60
N ALA A 16 1.78 2.77 4.89
CA ALA A 16 2.58 1.56 5.05
C ALA A 16 3.29 1.17 3.74
N PHE A 17 2.61 1.29 2.60
CA PHE A 17 3.15 0.91 1.30
C PHE A 17 4.29 1.84 0.87
N VAL A 18 4.12 3.16 1.03
CA VAL A 18 5.16 4.13 0.70
C VAL A 18 6.35 4.00 1.65
N ALA A 19 6.12 3.83 2.96
CA ALA A 19 7.21 3.60 3.91
C ALA A 19 8.00 2.30 3.60
N ALA A 20 7.30 1.23 3.22
CA ALA A 20 7.95 -0.01 2.80
C ALA A 20 8.65 0.08 1.45
N ALA A 21 8.19 0.95 0.54
CA ALA A 21 8.84 1.15 -0.75
C ALA A 21 10.27 1.68 -0.60
N ASP A 22 10.58 2.42 0.47
CA ASP A 22 11.94 2.93 0.73
C ASP A 22 12.77 2.06 1.70
N SER A 23 12.19 0.98 2.25
CA SER A 23 12.89 0.07 3.17
C SER A 23 13.19 -1.29 2.53
N ASP A 24 13.77 -2.20 3.33
CA ASP A 24 14.02 -3.59 2.92
C ASP A 24 12.73 -4.42 2.87
N ALA A 25 11.64 -3.94 3.50
CA ALA A 25 10.32 -4.57 3.42
C ALA A 25 9.73 -4.51 1.99
N TYR A 26 10.28 -3.67 1.11
CA TYR A 26 9.88 -3.53 -0.28
C TYR A 26 9.78 -4.85 -1.03
N TRP A 27 10.76 -5.75 -0.88
CA TRP A 27 10.81 -6.99 -1.65
C TRP A 27 9.64 -7.90 -1.30
N TRP A 28 9.38 -8.04 0.00
CA TRP A 28 8.23 -8.79 0.49
C TRP A 28 6.91 -8.13 0.06
N LEU A 29 6.80 -6.81 0.19
CA LEU A 29 5.57 -6.10 -0.16
C LEU A 29 5.25 -6.21 -1.66
N THR A 30 6.26 -6.08 -2.52
CA THR A 30 6.12 -6.21 -3.98
C THR A 30 5.50 -7.54 -4.37
N ASP A 31 6.01 -8.62 -3.79
CA ASP A 31 5.54 -9.98 -4.04
C ASP A 31 4.14 -10.23 -3.44
N ALA A 32 3.88 -9.75 -2.22
CA ALA A 32 2.57 -9.83 -1.58
C ALA A 32 1.47 -9.06 -2.35
N VAL A 33 1.78 -7.84 -2.80
CA VAL A 33 0.88 -7.00 -3.60
C VAL A 33 0.65 -7.61 -4.98
N GLY A 34 1.69 -8.11 -5.65
CA GLY A 34 1.56 -8.76 -6.95
C GLY A 34 0.59 -9.95 -6.93
N ARG A 35 0.70 -10.80 -5.91
CA ARG A 35 -0.22 -11.94 -5.73
C ARG A 35 -1.64 -11.54 -5.33
N SER A 36 -1.78 -10.50 -4.52
CA SER A 36 -3.05 -10.18 -3.84
C SER A 36 -3.89 -9.16 -4.60
N LEU A 37 -3.25 -8.14 -5.16
CA LEU A 37 -3.89 -7.00 -5.82
C LEU A 37 -3.63 -7.00 -7.34
N GLY A 38 -2.60 -7.71 -7.78
CA GLY A 38 -2.26 -7.89 -9.20
C GLY A 38 -1.06 -7.05 -9.65
N ALA A 39 -0.59 -7.37 -10.86
CA ALA A 39 0.62 -6.82 -11.46
C ALA A 39 0.62 -5.29 -11.59
N VAL A 40 -0.53 -4.65 -11.81
CA VAL A 40 -0.62 -3.18 -11.90
C VAL A 40 -0.19 -2.52 -10.59
N TYR A 41 -0.62 -3.05 -9.44
CA TYR A 41 -0.21 -2.51 -8.14
C TYR A 41 1.25 -2.81 -7.83
N GLN A 42 1.76 -3.95 -8.31
CA GLN A 42 3.19 -4.29 -8.19
C GLN A 42 4.06 -3.29 -8.97
N LEU A 43 3.68 -2.94 -10.20
CA LEU A 43 4.36 -1.94 -11.02
C LEU A 43 4.30 -0.55 -10.37
N ASN A 44 3.13 -0.12 -9.88
CA ASN A 44 2.98 1.13 -9.14
C ASN A 44 3.95 1.22 -7.95
N LEU A 45 4.20 0.10 -7.25
CA LEU A 45 5.13 0.06 -6.12
C LEU A 45 6.60 0.17 -6.56
N ALA A 46 6.96 -0.44 -7.69
CA ALA A 46 8.28 -0.27 -8.29
C ALA A 46 8.53 1.19 -8.72
N GLU A 47 7.55 1.83 -9.36
CA GLU A 47 7.63 3.25 -9.72
C GLU A 47 7.73 4.15 -8.49
N THR A 48 6.97 3.84 -7.43
CA THR A 48 7.04 4.54 -6.14
C THR A 48 8.46 4.49 -5.59
N ARG A 49 9.07 3.31 -5.51
CA ARG A 49 10.46 3.16 -5.04
C ARG A 49 11.45 3.96 -5.90
N LEU A 50 11.30 3.93 -7.22
CA LEU A 50 12.17 4.71 -8.12
C LEU A 50 12.06 6.22 -7.87
N ARG A 51 10.84 6.74 -7.63
CA ARG A 51 10.64 8.17 -7.35
C ARG A 51 11.18 8.57 -5.99
N LEU A 52 10.92 7.79 -4.95
CA LEU A 52 11.46 8.05 -3.60
C LEU A 52 12.99 8.08 -3.58
N ARG A 53 13.67 7.32 -4.44
CA ARG A 53 15.13 7.35 -4.57
C ARG A 53 15.67 8.56 -5.33
N ARG A 54 14.83 9.28 -6.08
CA ARG A 54 15.22 10.42 -6.93
C ARG A 54 14.88 11.76 -6.31
N GLU A 55 13.79 11.84 -5.57
CA GLU A 55 13.26 13.10 -5.02
C GLU A 55 12.47 12.85 -3.72
N ASP A 56 12.21 13.92 -2.96
CA ASP A 56 11.36 13.87 -1.77
C ASP A 56 9.86 13.78 -2.16
N ALA A 57 9.46 12.60 -2.65
CA ALA A 57 8.12 12.32 -3.16
C ALA A 57 7.19 11.64 -2.12
N VAL A 58 7.59 11.54 -0.85
CA VAL A 58 6.87 10.74 0.17
C VAL A 58 5.39 11.14 0.26
N PHE A 59 5.10 12.44 0.37
CA PHE A 59 3.72 12.93 0.49
C PHE A 59 2.91 12.74 -0.80
N ALA A 60 3.53 13.01 -1.95
CA ALA A 60 2.89 12.86 -3.26
C ALA A 60 2.51 11.40 -3.52
N GLU A 61 3.44 10.47 -3.30
CA GLU A 61 3.19 9.04 -3.46
C GLU A 61 2.19 8.51 -2.43
N THR A 62 2.22 9.00 -1.19
CA THR A 62 1.23 8.61 -0.18
C THR A 62 -0.17 9.04 -0.60
N GLY A 63 -0.30 10.26 -1.13
CA GLY A 63 -1.57 10.77 -1.68
C GLY A 63 -2.07 9.93 -2.86
N ALA A 64 -1.17 9.59 -3.80
CA ALA A 64 -1.51 8.77 -4.96
C ALA A 64 -1.93 7.35 -4.55
N TRP A 65 -1.22 6.72 -3.61
CA TRP A 65 -1.59 5.41 -3.07
C TRP A 65 -2.93 5.44 -2.35
N ARG A 66 -3.23 6.49 -1.57
CA ARG A 66 -4.54 6.62 -0.93
C ARG A 66 -5.66 6.55 -1.96
N VAL A 67 -5.58 7.34 -3.03
CA VAL A 67 -6.59 7.33 -4.11
C VAL A 67 -6.70 5.96 -4.77
N ARG A 68 -5.56 5.35 -5.15
CA ARG A 68 -5.54 4.00 -5.76
C ARG A 68 -6.20 2.94 -4.89
N LEU A 69 -6.01 3.01 -3.57
CA LEU A 69 -6.59 2.07 -2.61
C LEU A 69 -8.06 2.40 -2.30
N GLU A 70 -8.43 3.67 -2.23
CA GLU A 70 -9.83 4.10 -2.11
C GLU A 70 -10.65 3.61 -3.33
N ASP A 71 -10.14 3.79 -4.55
CA ASP A 71 -10.79 3.32 -5.77
C ASP A 71 -10.86 1.80 -5.84
N LEU A 72 -9.81 1.09 -5.38
CA LEU A 72 -9.82 -0.37 -5.24
C LEU A 72 -10.95 -0.83 -4.31
N LEU A 73 -11.06 -0.21 -3.13
CA LEU A 73 -12.09 -0.58 -2.14
C LEU A 73 -13.49 -0.16 -2.57
N ARG A 74 -13.62 0.91 -3.36
CA ARG A 74 -14.89 1.31 -3.96
C ARG A 74 -15.36 0.29 -5.00
N ALA A 75 -14.44 -0.19 -5.84
CA ALA A 75 -14.74 -1.18 -6.88
C ALA A 75 -14.93 -2.60 -6.31
N ARG A 76 -14.14 -2.94 -5.27
CA ARG A 76 -14.08 -4.28 -4.66
C ARG A 76 -14.03 -4.17 -3.13
N PRO A 77 -15.17 -3.83 -2.48
CA PRO A 77 -15.23 -3.63 -1.03
C PRO A 77 -14.86 -4.88 -0.22
N GLU A 78 -15.01 -6.07 -0.80
CA GLU A 78 -14.60 -7.36 -0.23
C GLU A 78 -13.09 -7.49 0.00
N LEU A 79 -12.26 -6.64 -0.63
CA LEU A 79 -10.81 -6.62 -0.42
C LEU A 79 -10.38 -5.86 0.83
N ALA A 80 -11.31 -5.20 1.55
CA ALA A 80 -10.95 -4.44 2.76
C ALA A 80 -10.21 -5.28 3.82
N PRO A 81 -10.63 -6.53 4.15
CA PRO A 81 -9.90 -7.36 5.12
C PRO A 81 -8.49 -7.74 4.63
N LEU A 82 -8.33 -7.98 3.32
CA LEU A 82 -7.04 -8.26 2.70
C LEU A 82 -6.10 -7.06 2.84
N LEU A 83 -6.59 -5.86 2.55
CA LEU A 83 -5.82 -4.62 2.67
C LEU A 83 -5.42 -4.33 4.12
N VAL A 84 -6.32 -4.55 5.09
CA VAL A 84 -6.01 -4.43 6.53
C VAL A 84 -4.89 -5.39 6.91
N ARG A 85 -4.95 -6.65 6.47
CA ARG A 85 -3.91 -7.66 6.75
C ARG A 85 -2.57 -7.26 6.13
N LEU A 86 -2.56 -6.90 4.84
CA LEU A 86 -1.34 -6.46 4.15
C LEU A 86 -0.71 -5.25 4.86
N THR A 87 -1.53 -4.29 5.28
CA THR A 87 -1.07 -3.11 6.03
C THR A 87 -0.42 -3.51 7.36
N ALA A 88 -1.08 -4.35 8.15
CA ALA A 88 -0.57 -4.81 9.45
C ALA A 88 0.75 -5.58 9.29
N GLU A 89 0.82 -6.47 8.31
CA GLU A 89 2.02 -7.24 7.98
C GLU A 89 3.19 -6.37 7.50
N THR A 90 2.88 -5.31 6.74
CA THR A 90 3.87 -4.33 6.27
C THR A 90 4.42 -3.54 7.45
N SER A 91 3.54 -2.98 8.29
CA SER A 91 3.93 -2.22 9.48
C SER A 91 4.75 -3.05 10.47
N GLY A 92 4.40 -4.33 10.66
CA GLY A 92 5.17 -5.23 11.52
C GLY A 92 6.60 -5.51 11.01
N ARG A 93 6.85 -5.37 9.71
CA ARG A 93 8.18 -5.50 9.10
C ARG A 93 8.96 -4.20 9.12
N LEU A 94 8.30 -3.05 9.14
CA LEU A 94 8.92 -1.74 9.26
C LEU A 94 9.44 -1.44 10.67
N LEU A 95 8.86 -2.08 11.68
CA LEU A 95 9.28 -1.96 13.08
C LEU A 95 10.48 -2.85 13.46
N ARG A 96 10.97 -3.67 12.53
CA ARG A 96 12.12 -4.57 12.72
C ARG A 96 13.33 -4.00 12.01
#